data_AF-A0A803QL33-F1
#
_entry.id   AF-A0A803QL33-F1
#
_cell.length_a   1.000
_cell.length_b   1.000
_cell.length_c   1.000
_cell.angle_alpha   90.00
_cell.angle_beta   90.00
_cell.angle_gamma   90.00
#
_symmetry.space_group_name_H-M   'P 1'
#
loop_
_entity.id
_entity.type
_entity.pdbx_description
1 polymer ?
#
loop_
_entity_poly.entity_id
_entity_poly.type
_entity_poly.pdbx_seq_one_letter_code
_entity_poly.pdbx_strand_id
1 'polypeptide(L)'
;MPAYPEEPLLAPNPDRFCMFPIQYPEIWEMYKKAEASFWTAEEVDLSQDNTQWENMTPDEKHFISHVLAFFAASDGIVLENLAGRFMKDVQVAEARAFYGFQIAIENIHSEMYSLLLETYIKDPAEKNRLFHAIETIPCVAKKAQWAMRWIDGSETFAERLIAFACVEGIFFSGSFCAIFWLKKRGLMPGLTFSNELISRDEGLHCDFACLLYTLLKKKLSEERVRGIIRDAVEIEREFVCEALPCALVGMNGDLMSKYIEFVADRLMDALGYPKIYNAQNPFDWMELISLQGKTNFFEKRVGEYQKASVMYSINGDGGNHVFKLDEDF
;
A
#
# COMPACT_ATOMS: atom_id res chain seq x y z
N MET A 1 8.53 27.29 31.89
CA MET A 1 7.35 26.66 31.27
C MET A 1 7.84 25.41 30.59
N PRO A 2 7.24 24.22 30.81
CA PRO A 2 7.63 23.05 30.04
C PRO A 2 7.34 23.35 28.58
N ALA A 3 8.36 23.23 27.72
CA ALA A 3 8.22 23.45 26.30
C ALA A 3 7.14 22.50 25.78
N TYR A 4 6.04 23.04 25.24
CA TYR A 4 5.13 22.22 24.46
C TYR A 4 5.97 21.52 23.39
N PRO A 5 5.81 20.21 23.19
CA PRO A 5 6.54 19.52 22.14
C PRO A 5 6.21 20.20 20.80
N GLU A 6 7.25 20.43 20.00
CA GLU A 6 7.15 21.11 18.70
C GLU A 6 6.18 20.34 17.78
N GLU A 7 6.10 19.01 17.94
CA GLU A 7 5.17 18.11 17.24
C GLU A 7 4.45 17.17 18.23
N PRO A 8 3.11 17.27 18.41
CA PRO A 8 2.35 16.41 19.33
C PRO A 8 2.44 14.92 19.01
N LEU A 9 2.50 14.55 17.72
CA LEU A 9 2.59 13.15 17.28
C LEU A 9 3.88 12.45 17.73
N LEU A 10 4.95 13.23 17.92
CA LEU A 10 6.31 12.76 18.20
C LEU A 10 6.73 13.00 19.67
N ALA A 11 5.89 13.71 20.41
CA ALA A 11 6.11 14.09 21.80
C ALA A 11 6.18 12.87 22.71
N PRO A 12 7.14 12.78 23.66
CA PRO A 12 7.12 11.75 24.69
C PRO A 12 5.77 11.71 25.40
N ASN A 13 5.10 10.56 25.33
CA ASN A 13 3.78 10.36 25.88
C ASN A 13 3.83 9.23 26.92
N PRO A 14 3.69 9.51 28.22
CA PRO A 14 3.71 8.48 29.27
C PRO A 14 2.51 7.53 29.17
N ASP A 15 1.39 8.00 28.61
CA ASP A 15 0.15 7.23 28.45
C ASP A 15 0.11 6.45 27.13
N ARG A 16 1.20 6.42 26.36
CA ARG A 16 1.29 5.75 25.04
C ARG A 16 1.00 4.24 25.07
N PHE A 17 1.00 3.64 26.26
CA PHE A 17 0.73 2.22 26.47
C PHE A 17 -0.74 1.92 26.76
N CYS A 18 -1.57 2.95 26.95
CA CYS A 18 -2.99 2.83 27.19
C CYS A 18 -3.76 3.30 25.95
N MET A 19 -4.61 2.45 25.39
CA MET A 19 -5.36 2.80 24.17
C MET A 19 -6.51 3.77 24.44
N PHE A 20 -7.07 3.75 25.66
CA PHE A 20 -8.22 4.57 26.02
C PHE A 20 -7.86 5.60 27.11
N PRO A 21 -8.50 6.78 27.11
CA PRO A 21 -9.47 7.27 26.11
C PRO A 21 -8.80 7.69 24.79
N ILE A 22 -9.48 7.45 23.66
CA ILE A 22 -9.02 7.84 22.31
C ILE A 22 -8.88 9.37 22.25
N GLN A 23 -7.71 9.84 21.80
CA GLN A 23 -7.35 11.25 21.63
C GLN A 23 -7.46 11.72 20.19
N TYR A 24 -7.21 10.83 19.22
CA TYR A 24 -7.30 11.12 17.78
C TYR A 24 -8.32 10.21 17.10
N PRO A 25 -9.63 10.55 17.15
CA PRO A 25 -10.69 9.75 16.53
C PRO A 25 -10.47 9.47 15.04
N GLU A 26 -9.90 10.42 14.30
CA GLU A 26 -9.61 10.32 12.88
C GLU A 26 -8.51 9.27 12.57
N ILE A 27 -7.50 9.17 13.42
CA ILE A 27 -6.46 8.12 13.33
C ILE A 27 -7.07 6.77 13.69
N TRP A 28 -7.90 6.73 14.73
CA TRP A 28 -8.57 5.52 15.16
C TRP A 28 -9.54 4.98 14.10
N GLU A 29 -10.24 5.86 13.38
CA GLU A 29 -11.11 5.49 12.28
C GLU A 29 -10.33 4.83 11.14
N MET A 30 -9.14 5.36 10.78
CA MET A 30 -8.25 4.71 9.82
C MET A 30 -7.82 3.33 10.29
N TYR A 31 -7.47 3.17 11.56
CA TYR A 31 -7.13 1.86 12.13
C TYR A 31 -8.31 0.88 12.01
N LYS A 32 -9.53 1.31 12.35
CA LYS A 32 -10.73 0.48 12.22
C LYS A 32 -11.06 0.14 10.77
N LYS A 33 -10.78 1.03 9.81
CA LYS A 33 -10.89 0.73 8.38
C LYS A 33 -9.89 -0.33 7.94
N ALA A 34 -8.65 -0.26 8.42
CA ALA A 34 -7.63 -1.27 8.15
C ALA A 34 -8.04 -2.63 8.74
N GLU A 35 -8.42 -2.65 10.02
CA GLU A 35 -8.88 -3.86 10.73
C GLU A 35 -10.08 -4.53 10.03
N ALA A 36 -11.05 -3.74 9.55
CA ALA A 36 -12.22 -4.25 8.83
C ALA A 36 -11.90 -4.84 7.45
N SER A 37 -10.71 -4.56 6.92
CA SER A 37 -10.23 -4.96 5.60
C SER A 37 -9.30 -6.18 5.64
N PHE A 38 -9.07 -6.77 6.83
CA PHE A 38 -8.25 -7.96 7.02
C PHE A 38 -8.59 -9.09 6.05
N TRP A 39 -7.55 -9.71 5.48
CA TRP A 39 -7.61 -10.88 4.60
C TRP A 39 -6.33 -11.72 4.79
N THR A 40 -6.33 -12.98 4.34
CA THR A 40 -5.13 -13.84 4.31
C THR A 40 -4.82 -14.37 2.90
N ALA A 41 -3.57 -14.78 2.66
CA ALA A 41 -3.14 -15.27 1.36
C ALA A 41 -3.94 -16.50 0.88
N GLU A 42 -4.44 -17.33 1.79
CA GLU A 42 -5.27 -18.50 1.48
C GLU A 42 -6.65 -18.15 0.89
N GLU A 43 -7.11 -16.91 1.04
CA GLU A 43 -8.37 -16.46 0.43
C GLU A 43 -8.22 -16.27 -1.10
N VAL A 44 -6.99 -16.26 -1.62
CA VAL A 44 -6.69 -16.08 -3.05
C VAL A 44 -6.54 -17.44 -3.75
N ASP A 45 -7.52 -17.77 -4.60
CA ASP A 45 -7.48 -18.99 -5.42
C ASP A 45 -6.56 -18.83 -6.65
N LEU A 46 -5.44 -19.54 -6.64
CA LEU A 46 -4.47 -19.59 -7.75
C LEU A 46 -4.65 -20.80 -8.69
N SER A 47 -5.71 -21.59 -8.52
CA SER A 47 -5.90 -22.87 -9.26
C SER A 47 -5.95 -22.67 -10.78
N GLN A 48 -6.59 -21.59 -11.24
CA GLN A 48 -6.73 -21.28 -12.66
C GLN A 48 -5.49 -20.59 -13.25
N ASP A 49 -4.70 -19.91 -12.41
CA ASP A 49 -3.61 -19.06 -12.85
C ASP A 49 -2.49 -19.86 -13.50
N ASN A 50 -2.15 -21.05 -13.01
CA ASN A 50 -1.12 -21.88 -13.66
C ASN A 50 -1.46 -22.18 -15.12
N THR A 51 -2.73 -22.47 -15.40
CA THR A 51 -3.17 -22.79 -16.78
C THR A 51 -3.13 -21.53 -17.65
N GLN A 52 -3.54 -20.38 -17.13
CA GLN A 52 -3.50 -19.14 -17.88
C GLN A 52 -2.07 -18.66 -18.10
N TRP A 53 -1.21 -18.76 -17.07
CA TRP A 53 0.21 -18.46 -17.12
C TRP A 53 0.88 -19.19 -18.27
N GLU A 54 0.69 -20.50 -18.42
CA GLU A 54 1.31 -21.27 -19.49
C GLU A 54 0.98 -20.74 -20.89
N ASN A 55 -0.25 -20.24 -21.08
CA ASN A 55 -0.73 -19.69 -22.34
C ASN A 55 -0.34 -18.22 -22.59
N MET A 56 0.29 -17.54 -21.62
CA MET A 56 0.77 -16.16 -21.81
C MET A 56 1.98 -16.10 -22.73
N THR A 57 2.14 -14.97 -23.39
CA THR A 57 3.31 -14.68 -24.23
C THR A 57 4.59 -14.56 -23.39
N PRO A 58 5.78 -14.81 -23.96
CA PRO A 58 7.04 -14.59 -23.25
C PRO A 58 7.20 -13.17 -22.70
N ASP A 59 6.71 -12.16 -23.43
CA ASP A 59 6.76 -10.75 -23.01
C ASP A 59 5.87 -10.48 -21.80
N GLU A 60 4.65 -11.03 -21.78
CA GLU A 60 3.75 -10.92 -20.62
C GLU A 60 4.32 -11.65 -19.40
N LYS A 61 4.88 -12.86 -19.59
CA LYS A 61 5.54 -13.61 -18.52
C LYS A 61 6.73 -12.83 -17.96
N HIS A 62 7.54 -12.24 -18.83
CA HIS A 62 8.69 -11.41 -18.45
C HIS A 62 8.25 -10.19 -17.64
N PHE A 63 7.23 -9.47 -18.10
CA PHE A 63 6.69 -8.30 -17.40
C PHE A 63 6.19 -8.68 -16.00
N ILE A 64 5.30 -9.69 -15.92
CA ILE A 64 4.68 -10.09 -14.65
C ILE A 64 5.72 -10.61 -13.67
N SER A 65 6.66 -11.46 -14.11
CA SER A 65 7.66 -12.02 -13.20
C SER A 65 8.57 -10.95 -12.60
N HIS A 66 8.94 -9.92 -13.37
CA HIS A 66 9.80 -8.84 -12.88
C HIS A 66 9.02 -7.85 -12.01
N VAL A 67 7.74 -7.60 -12.28
CA VAL A 67 6.86 -6.83 -11.39
C VAL A 67 6.70 -7.54 -10.04
N LEU A 68 6.43 -8.85 -10.03
CA LEU A 68 6.30 -9.62 -8.79
C LEU A 68 7.61 -9.67 -7.99
N ALA A 69 8.74 -9.81 -8.68
CA ALA A 69 10.06 -9.76 -8.06
C ALA A 69 10.36 -8.40 -7.41
N PHE A 70 9.94 -7.31 -8.07
CA PHE A 70 10.03 -5.96 -7.49
C PHE A 70 9.18 -5.83 -6.23
N PHE A 71 7.92 -6.28 -6.26
CA PHE A 71 7.02 -6.22 -5.11
C PHE A 71 7.56 -7.02 -3.92
N ALA A 72 7.93 -8.29 -4.14
CA ALA A 72 8.44 -9.17 -3.08
C ALA A 72 9.67 -8.57 -2.37
N ALA A 73 10.52 -7.85 -3.09
CA ALA A 73 11.67 -7.15 -2.54
C ALA A 73 11.32 -5.84 -1.81
N SER A 74 10.30 -5.12 -2.27
CA SER A 74 9.96 -3.78 -1.78
C SER A 74 9.21 -3.79 -0.46
N ASP A 75 8.29 -4.75 -0.25
CA ASP A 75 7.53 -4.85 1.01
C ASP A 75 8.47 -5.11 2.21
N GLY A 76 9.56 -5.85 1.99
CA GLY A 76 10.61 -6.04 2.99
C GLY A 76 11.27 -4.71 3.42
N ILE A 77 11.47 -3.79 2.48
CA ILE A 77 12.02 -2.46 2.76
C ILE A 77 11.01 -1.60 3.53
N VAL A 78 9.73 -1.67 3.16
CA VAL A 78 8.62 -0.98 3.84
C VAL A 78 8.51 -1.43 5.30
N LEU A 79 8.57 -2.75 5.55
CA LEU A 79 8.55 -3.35 6.87
C LEU A 79 9.65 -2.82 7.79
N GLU A 80 10.89 -2.75 7.30
CA GLU A 80 12.03 -2.21 8.05
C GLU A 80 11.84 -0.74 8.42
N ASN A 81 11.25 0.06 7.53
CA ASN A 81 10.94 1.46 7.82
C ASN A 81 9.87 1.60 8.91
N LEU A 82 8.78 0.84 8.79
CA LEU A 82 7.65 0.87 9.71
C LEU A 82 8.07 0.45 11.12
N ALA A 83 8.66 -0.75 11.25
CA ALA A 83 9.05 -1.32 12.53
C ALA A 83 10.32 -0.65 13.11
N GLY A 84 11.29 -0.38 12.25
CA GLY A 84 12.60 0.15 12.62
C GLY A 84 12.58 1.64 12.96
N ARG A 85 11.67 2.42 12.35
CA ARG A 85 11.61 3.88 12.52
C ARG A 85 10.23 4.44 12.86
N PHE A 86 9.20 4.33 12.02
CA PHE A 86 7.95 5.07 12.28
C PHE A 86 7.24 4.65 13.57
N MET A 87 7.24 3.35 13.89
CA MET A 87 6.76 2.87 15.19
C MET A 87 7.60 3.38 16.37
N LYS A 88 8.86 3.80 16.18
CA LYS A 88 9.67 4.39 17.25
C LYS A 88 9.47 5.90 17.37
N ASP A 89 9.29 6.57 16.24
CA ASP A 89 9.11 8.03 16.17
C ASP A 89 7.74 8.45 16.71
N VAL A 90 6.67 7.79 16.27
CA VAL A 90 5.29 8.16 16.63
C VAL A 90 4.92 7.65 18.04
N GLN A 91 4.47 8.57 18.89
CA GLN A 91 4.17 8.32 20.30
C GLN A 91 2.65 8.19 20.58
N VAL A 92 1.81 8.46 19.58
CA VAL A 92 0.34 8.34 19.69
C VAL A 92 -0.08 6.87 19.58
N ALA A 93 -0.86 6.38 20.55
CA ALA A 93 -1.21 4.96 20.66
C ALA A 93 -2.04 4.47 19.46
N GLU A 94 -2.98 5.28 18.99
CA GLU A 94 -3.87 4.99 17.87
C GLU A 94 -3.09 4.84 16.55
N ALA A 95 -2.08 5.69 16.34
CA ALA A 95 -1.23 5.62 15.15
C ALA A 95 -0.33 4.38 15.17
N ARG A 96 0.13 3.99 16.37
CA ARG A 96 0.88 2.74 16.55
C ARG A 96 0.00 1.51 16.35
N ALA A 97 -1.28 1.58 16.69
CA ALA A 97 -2.24 0.52 16.38
C ALA A 97 -2.42 0.37 14.86
N PHE A 98 -2.55 1.48 14.13
CA PHE A 98 -2.54 1.46 12.66
C PHE A 98 -1.26 0.82 12.13
N TYR A 99 -0.08 1.30 12.53
CA TYR A 99 1.18 0.73 12.04
C TYR A 99 1.40 -0.74 12.43
N GLY A 100 0.94 -1.17 13.61
CA GLY A 100 1.00 -2.57 13.99
C GLY A 100 0.16 -3.45 13.06
N PHE A 101 -1.00 -2.95 12.63
CA PHE A 101 -1.84 -3.66 11.66
C PHE A 101 -1.28 -3.58 10.25
N GLN A 102 -0.75 -2.43 9.83
CA GLN A 102 -0.05 -2.28 8.55
C GLN A 102 1.09 -3.29 8.44
N ILE A 103 1.97 -3.38 9.45
CA ILE A 103 3.06 -4.38 9.47
C ILE A 103 2.54 -5.82 9.32
N ALA A 104 1.41 -6.15 9.93
CA ALA A 104 0.83 -7.48 9.75
C ALA A 104 0.36 -7.70 8.30
N ILE A 105 -0.28 -6.71 7.70
CA ILE A 105 -0.75 -6.75 6.30
C ILE A 105 0.43 -6.80 5.31
N GLU A 106 1.49 -6.02 5.51
CA GLU A 106 2.72 -6.08 4.70
C GLU A 106 3.36 -7.47 4.68
N ASN A 107 3.31 -8.21 5.80
CA ASN A 107 3.78 -9.60 5.82
C ASN A 107 2.90 -10.52 4.98
N ILE A 108 1.59 -10.28 4.95
CA ILE A 108 0.64 -11.02 4.10
C ILE A 108 0.85 -10.67 2.63
N HIS A 109 1.16 -9.41 2.31
CA HIS A 109 1.54 -9.00 0.95
C HIS A 109 2.82 -9.73 0.49
N SER A 110 3.85 -9.71 1.33
CA SER A 110 5.11 -10.41 1.08
C SER A 110 4.93 -11.92 0.86
N GLU A 111 4.08 -12.57 1.68
CA GLU A 111 3.67 -13.96 1.49
C GLU A 111 2.95 -14.16 0.15
N MET A 112 1.97 -13.31 -0.16
CA MET A 112 1.18 -13.40 -1.39
C MET A 112 2.07 -13.27 -2.63
N TYR A 113 2.99 -12.30 -2.68
CA TYR A 113 3.93 -12.16 -3.80
C TYR A 113 4.88 -13.35 -3.91
N SER A 114 5.34 -13.88 -2.78
CA SER A 114 6.17 -15.09 -2.75
C SER A 114 5.41 -16.31 -3.28
N LEU A 115 4.14 -16.47 -2.91
CA LEU A 115 3.27 -17.54 -3.39
C LEU A 115 3.00 -17.41 -4.89
N LEU A 116 2.78 -16.20 -5.41
CA LEU A 116 2.62 -15.94 -6.84
C LEU A 116 3.89 -16.35 -7.61
N LEU A 117 5.07 -15.93 -7.16
CA LEU A 117 6.35 -16.32 -7.76
C LEU A 117 6.58 -17.84 -7.70
N GLU A 118 6.31 -18.47 -6.55
CA GLU A 118 6.42 -19.91 -6.36
C GLU A 118 5.49 -20.68 -7.30
N THR A 119 4.29 -20.14 -7.51
CA THR A 119 3.28 -20.71 -8.40
C THR A 119 3.70 -20.60 -9.86
N TYR A 120 4.15 -19.43 -10.32
CA TYR A 120 4.39 -19.18 -11.75
C TYR A 120 5.77 -19.61 -12.24
N ILE A 121 6.80 -19.53 -11.38
CA ILE A 121 8.18 -19.75 -11.77
C ILE A 121 8.63 -21.14 -11.34
N LYS A 122 8.69 -22.09 -12.29
CA LYS A 122 9.07 -23.48 -12.02
C LYS A 122 10.58 -23.69 -11.95
N ASP A 123 11.37 -22.90 -12.69
CA ASP A 123 12.83 -23.01 -12.69
C ASP A 123 13.41 -22.45 -11.37
N PRO A 124 14.10 -23.28 -10.56
CA PRO A 124 14.70 -22.83 -9.30
C PRO A 124 15.78 -21.75 -9.49
N ALA A 125 16.52 -21.77 -10.61
CA ALA A 125 17.56 -20.78 -10.86
C ALA A 125 16.96 -19.40 -11.14
N GLU A 126 15.98 -19.33 -12.03
CA GLU A 126 15.24 -18.10 -12.31
C GLU A 126 14.49 -17.59 -11.08
N LYS A 127 13.86 -18.49 -10.32
CA LYS A 127 13.20 -18.15 -9.06
C LYS A 127 14.17 -17.51 -8.07
N ASN A 128 15.36 -18.10 -7.88
CA ASN A 128 16.38 -17.53 -7.00
C ASN A 128 16.82 -16.14 -7.50
N ARG A 129 17.02 -15.96 -8.81
CA ARG A 129 17.37 -14.66 -9.41
C ARG A 129 16.31 -13.59 -9.09
N LEU A 130 15.02 -13.94 -9.22
CA LEU A 130 13.90 -13.03 -8.97
C LEU A 130 13.73 -12.68 -7.48
N PHE A 131 13.93 -13.63 -6.56
CA PHE A 131 13.90 -13.30 -5.13
C PHE A 131 15.05 -12.38 -4.68
N HIS A 132 16.16 -12.34 -5.43
CA HIS A 132 17.28 -11.42 -5.18
C HIS A 132 17.26 -10.21 -6.13
N ALA A 133 16.08 -9.77 -6.56
CA ALA A 133 15.89 -8.71 -7.57
C ALA A 133 16.63 -7.39 -7.26
N ILE A 134 16.79 -7.03 -5.99
CA ILE A 134 17.55 -5.81 -5.61
C ILE A 134 19.00 -5.89 -6.10
N GLU A 135 19.60 -7.08 -6.06
CA GLU A 135 20.99 -7.30 -6.48
C GLU A 135 21.08 -7.67 -7.97
N THR A 136 20.04 -8.29 -8.53
CA THR A 136 20.09 -8.89 -9.87
C THR A 136 19.38 -8.08 -10.95
N ILE A 137 18.53 -7.11 -10.60
CA ILE A 137 17.71 -6.32 -11.55
C ILE A 137 17.95 -4.81 -11.32
N PRO A 138 18.67 -4.12 -12.23
CA PRO A 138 19.07 -2.72 -12.05
C PRO A 138 17.93 -1.73 -11.78
N CYS A 139 16.78 -1.90 -12.44
CA CYS A 139 15.64 -0.99 -12.24
C CYS A 139 14.97 -1.16 -10.87
N VAL A 140 15.00 -2.37 -10.30
CA VAL A 140 14.57 -2.64 -8.93
C VAL A 140 15.55 -2.02 -7.94
N ALA A 141 16.85 -2.19 -8.18
CA ALA A 141 17.91 -1.62 -7.34
C ALA A 141 17.78 -0.09 -7.18
N LYS A 142 17.44 0.64 -8.26
CA LYS A 142 17.29 2.10 -8.22
C LYS A 142 16.15 2.55 -7.29
N LYS A 143 14.99 1.92 -7.38
CA LYS A 143 13.84 2.18 -6.50
C LYS A 143 14.17 1.84 -5.05
N ALA A 144 14.76 0.67 -4.83
CA ALA A 144 15.18 0.23 -3.50
C ALA A 144 16.17 1.21 -2.87
N GLN A 145 17.18 1.66 -3.61
CA GLN A 145 18.16 2.66 -3.14
C GLN A 145 17.50 4.01 -2.80
N TRP A 146 16.54 4.46 -3.61
CA TRP A 146 15.79 5.67 -3.30
C TRP A 146 15.01 5.53 -1.99
N ALA A 147 14.30 4.42 -1.79
CA ALA A 147 13.55 4.17 -0.56
C ALA A 147 14.48 4.07 0.66
N MET A 148 15.54 3.26 0.57
CA MET A 148 16.52 3.05 1.64
C MET A 148 17.20 4.34 2.10
N ARG A 149 17.47 5.28 1.18
CA ARG A 149 18.00 6.60 1.54
C ARG A 149 17.13 7.31 2.59
N TRP A 150 15.81 7.26 2.45
CA TRP A 150 14.89 7.92 3.39
C TRP A 150 14.75 7.15 4.70
N ILE A 151 14.94 5.83 4.65
CA ILE A 151 14.94 4.96 5.84
C ILE A 151 16.20 5.21 6.66
N ASP A 152 17.39 5.16 6.07
CA ASP A 152 18.66 5.28 6.80
C ASP A 152 19.06 6.73 7.06
N GLY A 153 18.50 7.66 6.30
CA GLY A 153 18.82 9.07 6.31
C GLY A 153 18.57 9.80 7.63
N SER A 154 19.02 11.05 7.70
CA SER A 154 18.87 11.94 8.86
C SER A 154 17.76 12.99 8.66
N GLU A 155 17.01 12.86 7.57
CA GLU A 155 15.91 13.72 7.18
C GLU A 155 14.81 13.75 8.24
N THR A 156 14.08 14.87 8.26
CA THR A 156 13.02 15.09 9.24
C THR A 156 11.89 14.07 9.09
N PHE A 157 11.13 13.85 10.17
CA PHE A 157 9.96 12.96 10.12
C PHE A 157 8.99 13.37 8.99
N ALA A 158 8.77 14.66 8.79
CA ALA A 158 7.90 15.17 7.73
C ALA A 158 8.40 14.81 6.31
N GLU A 159 9.71 14.92 6.06
CA GLU A 159 10.30 14.52 4.77
C GLU A 159 10.19 13.02 4.55
N ARG A 160 10.52 12.22 5.57
CA ARG A 160 10.43 10.76 5.51
C ARG A 160 8.98 10.29 5.31
N LEU A 161 8.02 10.96 5.93
CA LEU A 161 6.60 10.63 5.79
C LEU A 161 6.07 10.88 4.37
N ILE A 162 6.49 11.98 3.72
CA ILE A 162 6.14 12.22 2.30
C ILE A 162 6.84 11.22 1.39
N ALA A 163 8.13 10.94 1.63
CA ALA A 163 8.85 9.95 0.85
C ALA A 163 8.18 8.56 0.98
N PHE A 164 7.75 8.19 2.18
CA PHE A 164 6.98 6.98 2.42
C PHE A 164 5.64 6.96 1.66
N ALA A 165 4.88 8.05 1.69
CA ALA A 165 3.66 8.17 0.89
C ALA A 165 3.92 8.03 -0.62
N CYS A 166 5.11 8.41 -1.10
CA CYS A 166 5.51 8.16 -2.50
C CYS A 166 5.83 6.68 -2.77
N VAL A 167 6.39 5.95 -1.79
CA VAL A 167 6.62 4.49 -1.92
C VAL A 167 5.27 3.79 -2.05
N GLU A 168 4.37 3.98 -1.09
CA GLU A 168 3.05 3.34 -1.04
C GLU A 168 2.15 3.79 -2.22
N GLY A 169 2.20 5.09 -2.56
CA GLY A 169 1.25 5.70 -3.50
C GLY A 169 1.72 5.83 -4.95
N ILE A 170 3.02 6.00 -5.20
CA ILE A 170 3.55 6.26 -6.56
C ILE A 170 4.34 5.06 -7.09
N PHE A 171 5.28 4.50 -6.33
CA PHE A 171 6.21 3.45 -6.81
C PHE A 171 5.55 2.13 -7.18
N PHE A 172 4.33 1.90 -6.72
CA PHE A 172 3.54 0.73 -7.08
C PHE A 172 2.43 1.03 -8.10
N SER A 173 2.16 2.31 -8.36
CA SER A 173 0.97 2.74 -9.11
C SER A 173 0.95 2.23 -10.56
N GLY A 174 2.09 2.26 -11.26
CA GLY A 174 2.19 1.79 -12.64
C GLY A 174 2.01 0.28 -12.73
N SER A 175 2.65 -0.47 -11.82
CA SER A 175 2.53 -1.93 -11.71
C SER A 175 1.10 -2.37 -11.40
N PHE A 176 0.43 -1.75 -10.42
CA PHE A 176 -0.96 -2.04 -10.11
C PHE A 176 -1.88 -1.77 -11.29
N CYS A 177 -1.68 -0.63 -11.98
CA CYS A 177 -2.43 -0.30 -13.18
C CYS A 177 -2.22 -1.36 -14.28
N ALA A 178 -0.98 -1.82 -14.49
CA ALA A 178 -0.68 -2.84 -15.47
C ALA A 178 -1.30 -4.21 -15.14
N ILE A 179 -1.39 -4.58 -13.86
CA ILE A 179 -2.08 -5.82 -13.47
C ILE A 179 -3.61 -5.67 -13.63
N PHE A 180 -4.17 -4.51 -13.30
CA PHE A 180 -5.60 -4.24 -13.58
C PHE A 180 -5.93 -4.27 -15.08
N TRP A 181 -4.97 -3.93 -15.95
CA TRP A 181 -5.13 -4.13 -17.38
C TRP A 181 -5.27 -5.62 -17.75
N LEU A 182 -4.55 -6.53 -17.10
CA LEU A 182 -4.73 -7.97 -17.26
C LEU A 182 -6.14 -8.40 -16.82
N LYS A 183 -6.65 -7.83 -15.71
CA LYS A 183 -8.03 -8.07 -15.26
C LYS A 183 -9.04 -7.67 -16.33
N LYS A 184 -8.87 -6.50 -16.96
CA LYS A 184 -9.72 -6.05 -18.06
C LYS A 184 -9.69 -7.00 -19.26
N ARG A 185 -8.58 -7.70 -19.48
CA ARG A 185 -8.43 -8.75 -20.50
C ARG A 185 -8.95 -10.12 -20.06
N GLY A 186 -9.41 -10.27 -18.82
CA GLY A 186 -9.89 -11.54 -18.26
C GLY A 186 -8.77 -12.54 -17.96
N LEU A 187 -7.57 -12.06 -17.66
CA LEU A 187 -6.38 -12.87 -17.43
C LEU A 187 -5.97 -12.90 -15.96
N MET A 188 -5.38 -14.01 -15.54
CA MET A 188 -4.76 -14.25 -14.23
C MET A 188 -5.69 -13.86 -13.06
N PRO A 189 -6.83 -14.57 -12.88
CA PRO A 189 -7.83 -14.20 -11.88
C PRO A 189 -7.29 -14.16 -10.45
N GLY A 190 -6.36 -15.05 -10.09
CA GLY A 190 -5.69 -15.06 -8.80
C GLY A 190 -4.80 -13.83 -8.59
N LEU A 191 -3.88 -13.58 -9.53
CA LEU A 191 -3.01 -12.39 -9.55
C LEU A 191 -3.81 -11.08 -9.48
N THR A 192 -4.89 -10.99 -10.26
CA THR A 192 -5.67 -9.75 -10.36
C THR A 192 -6.54 -9.53 -9.13
N PHE A 193 -7.04 -10.60 -8.51
CA PHE A 193 -7.76 -10.52 -7.26
C PHE A 193 -6.85 -10.15 -6.08
N SER A 194 -5.65 -10.75 -5.96
CA SER A 194 -4.69 -10.33 -4.93
C SER A 194 -4.26 -8.87 -5.13
N ASN A 195 -4.05 -8.43 -6.38
CA ASN A 195 -3.76 -7.03 -6.70
C ASN A 195 -4.89 -6.07 -6.28
N GLU A 196 -6.16 -6.47 -6.31
CA GLU A 196 -7.26 -5.67 -5.77
C GLU A 196 -7.15 -5.46 -4.26
N LEU A 197 -6.80 -6.52 -3.53
CA LEU A 197 -6.67 -6.49 -2.08
C LEU A 197 -5.46 -5.62 -1.69
N ILE A 198 -4.30 -5.88 -2.30
CA ILE A 198 -3.06 -5.18 -2.00
C ILE A 198 -3.14 -3.69 -2.39
N SER A 199 -3.57 -3.36 -3.61
CA SER A 199 -3.67 -1.95 -4.03
C SER A 199 -4.67 -1.12 -3.20
N ARG A 200 -5.68 -1.77 -2.62
CA ARG A 200 -6.60 -1.13 -1.65
C ARG A 200 -5.86 -0.83 -0.35
N ASP A 201 -5.09 -1.77 0.15
CA ASP A 201 -4.34 -1.62 1.40
C ASP A 201 -3.28 -0.51 1.25
N GLU A 202 -2.50 -0.52 0.17
CA GLU A 202 -1.53 0.53 -0.17
C GLU A 202 -2.18 1.92 -0.28
N GLY A 203 -3.38 1.98 -0.86
CA GLY A 203 -4.17 3.21 -0.91
C GLY A 203 -4.50 3.73 0.50
N LEU A 204 -4.90 2.84 1.41
CA LEU A 204 -5.20 3.19 2.80
C LEU A 204 -3.93 3.59 3.57
N HIS A 205 -2.81 2.94 3.33
CA HIS A 205 -1.52 3.28 3.94
C HIS A 205 -1.02 4.67 3.48
N CYS A 206 -1.13 4.96 2.19
CA CYS A 206 -0.83 6.28 1.62
C CYS A 206 -1.75 7.37 2.21
N ASP A 207 -3.06 7.10 2.30
CA ASP A 207 -4.02 8.02 2.93
C ASP A 207 -3.68 8.26 4.41
N PHE A 208 -3.23 7.22 5.13
CA PHE A 208 -2.80 7.33 6.52
C PHE A 208 -1.54 8.19 6.67
N ALA A 209 -0.55 8.02 5.79
CA ALA A 209 0.63 8.87 5.75
C ALA A 209 0.26 10.34 5.50
N CYS A 210 -0.69 10.60 4.59
CA CYS A 210 -1.22 11.93 4.36
C CYS A 210 -1.94 12.49 5.60
N LEU A 211 -2.79 11.69 6.27
CA LEU A 211 -3.47 12.10 7.50
C LEU A 211 -2.46 12.51 8.58
N LEU A 212 -1.47 11.67 8.88
CA LEU A 212 -0.42 12.01 9.83
C LEU A 212 0.32 13.29 9.42
N TYR A 213 0.61 13.45 8.12
CA TYR A 213 1.23 14.66 7.61
C TYR A 213 0.35 15.88 7.87
N THR A 214 -0.97 15.81 7.66
CA THR A 214 -1.92 16.90 7.93
C THR A 214 -1.98 17.30 9.41
N LEU A 215 -1.69 16.37 10.33
CA LEU A 215 -1.66 16.61 11.77
C LEU A 215 -0.32 17.21 12.27
N LEU A 216 0.74 17.20 11.47
CA LEU A 216 2.00 17.87 11.82
C LEU A 216 1.84 19.39 11.86
N LYS A 217 2.49 20.06 12.81
CA LYS A 217 2.47 21.53 12.90
C LYS A 217 3.43 22.16 11.89
N LYS A 218 4.63 21.61 11.76
CA LYS A 218 5.69 22.10 10.88
C LYS A 218 5.60 21.41 9.53
N LYS A 219 4.85 22.03 8.61
CA LYS A 219 4.80 21.61 7.21
C LYS A 219 6.12 21.91 6.50
N LEU A 220 6.39 21.13 5.45
CA LEU A 220 7.49 21.41 4.53
C LEU A 220 7.12 22.56 3.58
N SER A 221 8.11 23.16 2.94
CA SER A 221 7.83 24.06 1.83
C SER A 221 7.25 23.29 0.65
N GLU A 222 6.35 23.92 -0.10
CA GLU A 222 5.80 23.34 -1.34
C GLU A 222 6.92 22.89 -2.29
N GLU A 223 7.98 23.67 -2.43
CA GLU A 223 9.14 23.32 -3.26
C GLU A 223 9.79 22.00 -2.82
N ARG A 224 9.92 21.77 -1.51
CA ARG A 224 10.51 20.53 -1.00
C ARG A 224 9.60 19.33 -1.28
N VAL A 225 8.30 19.47 -1.06
CA VAL A 225 7.31 18.42 -1.35
C VAL A 225 7.29 18.07 -2.84
N ARG A 226 7.23 19.10 -3.70
CA ARG A 226 7.30 18.93 -5.16
C ARG A 226 8.57 18.22 -5.61
N GLY A 227 9.71 18.53 -4.99
CA GLY A 227 10.98 17.86 -5.29
C GLY A 227 10.92 16.35 -5.02
N ILE A 228 10.45 15.95 -3.83
CA ILE A 228 10.35 14.53 -3.45
C ILE A 228 9.40 13.78 -4.39
N ILE A 229 8.23 14.36 -4.69
CA ILE A 229 7.23 13.72 -5.56
C ILE A 229 7.71 13.66 -7.01
N ARG A 230 8.40 14.67 -7.53
CA ARG A 230 8.97 14.65 -8.88
C ARG A 230 10.03 13.56 -9.02
N ASP A 231 10.95 13.46 -8.07
CA ASP A 231 11.95 12.39 -8.05
C ASP A 231 11.27 11.01 -8.10
N ALA A 232 10.20 10.82 -7.32
CA ALA A 232 9.46 9.56 -7.29
C ALA A 232 8.75 9.26 -8.63
N VAL A 233 8.12 10.27 -9.25
CA VAL A 233 7.44 10.14 -10.55
C VAL A 233 8.42 9.79 -11.65
N GLU A 234 9.59 10.44 -11.69
CA GLU A 234 10.61 10.17 -12.71
C GLU A 234 11.12 8.72 -12.61
N ILE A 235 11.40 8.25 -11.39
CA ILE A 235 11.82 6.87 -11.15
C ILE A 235 10.72 5.87 -11.54
N GLU A 236 9.46 6.15 -11.20
CA GLU A 236 8.34 5.27 -11.57
C GLU A 236 8.13 5.19 -13.07
N ARG A 237 8.22 6.33 -13.78
CA ARG A 237 8.13 6.37 -15.24
C ARG A 237 9.24 5.58 -15.89
N GLU A 238 10.49 5.77 -15.47
CA GLU A 238 11.62 5.00 -15.98
C GLU A 238 11.41 3.50 -15.76
N PHE A 239 10.91 3.12 -14.57
CA PHE A 239 10.66 1.71 -14.26
C PHE A 239 9.63 1.09 -15.20
N VAL A 240 8.42 1.65 -15.30
CA VAL A 240 7.30 1.00 -16.00
C VAL A 240 7.18 1.35 -17.48
N CYS A 241 7.86 2.41 -17.94
CA CYS A 241 7.83 2.81 -19.36
C CYS A 241 9.11 2.43 -20.11
N GLU A 242 10.26 2.30 -19.43
CA GLU A 242 11.56 2.08 -20.08
C GLU A 242 12.22 0.77 -19.67
N ALA A 243 12.45 0.56 -18.37
CA ALA A 243 13.21 -0.60 -17.90
C ALA A 243 12.39 -1.90 -17.92
N LEU A 244 11.10 -1.81 -17.56
CA LEU A 244 10.13 -2.88 -17.67
C LEU A 244 8.88 -2.35 -18.38
N PRO A 245 8.95 -2.15 -19.71
CA PRO A 245 7.91 -1.42 -20.44
C PRO A 245 6.53 -2.08 -20.34
N CYS A 246 5.52 -1.33 -19.94
CA CYS A 246 4.12 -1.77 -19.95
C CYS A 246 3.63 -2.15 -21.36
N ALA A 247 4.36 -1.76 -22.41
CA ALA A 247 4.14 -2.21 -23.79
C ALA A 247 4.21 -3.74 -23.92
N LEU A 248 4.97 -4.43 -23.06
CA LEU A 248 5.07 -5.89 -23.02
C LEU A 248 3.72 -6.57 -22.71
N VAL A 249 2.82 -5.88 -22.01
CA VAL A 249 1.44 -6.35 -21.74
C VAL A 249 0.40 -5.65 -22.63
N GLY A 250 0.85 -4.91 -23.64
CA GLY A 250 0.00 -4.22 -24.61
C GLY A 250 -0.53 -2.85 -24.16
N MET A 251 0.09 -2.21 -23.18
CA MET A 251 -0.27 -0.85 -22.75
C MET A 251 0.59 0.23 -23.42
N ASN A 252 0.03 1.43 -23.56
CA ASN A 252 0.76 2.58 -24.10
C ASN A 252 1.56 3.30 -23.00
N GLY A 253 2.87 3.44 -23.18
CA GLY A 253 3.77 4.09 -22.21
C GLY A 253 3.48 5.57 -21.97
N ASP A 254 3.02 6.31 -22.97
CA ASP A 254 2.64 7.72 -22.80
C ASP A 254 1.39 7.87 -21.93
N LEU A 255 0.41 6.98 -22.11
CA LEU A 255 -0.76 6.92 -21.24
C LEU A 255 -0.39 6.47 -19.82
N MET A 256 0.51 5.50 -19.68
CA MET A 256 1.02 5.09 -18.36
C MET A 256 1.73 6.25 -17.65
N SER A 257 2.56 7.00 -18.37
CA SER A 257 3.22 8.20 -17.86
C SER A 257 2.21 9.24 -17.36
N LYS A 258 1.15 9.52 -18.14
CA LYS A 258 0.08 10.44 -17.71
C LYS A 258 -0.69 9.93 -16.49
N TYR A 259 -0.88 8.62 -16.38
CA TYR A 259 -1.51 8.01 -15.21
C TYR A 259 -0.68 8.21 -13.95
N ILE A 260 0.65 8.02 -14.02
CA ILE A 260 1.56 8.28 -12.88
C ILE A 260 1.52 9.76 -12.48
N GLU A 261 1.52 10.67 -13.45
CA GLU A 261 1.37 12.11 -13.20
C GLU A 261 0.03 12.45 -12.52
N PHE A 262 -1.06 11.79 -12.93
CA PHE A 262 -2.38 11.94 -12.30
C PHE A 262 -2.38 11.43 -10.85
N VAL A 263 -1.73 10.29 -10.57
CA VAL A 263 -1.58 9.76 -9.21
C VAL A 263 -0.78 10.72 -8.34
N ALA A 264 0.32 11.27 -8.86
CA ALA A 264 1.13 12.26 -8.15
C ALA A 264 0.36 13.54 -7.84
N ASP A 265 -0.46 14.03 -8.77
CA ASP A 265 -1.33 15.18 -8.52
C ASP A 265 -2.39 14.90 -7.45
N ARG A 266 -2.93 13.69 -7.39
CA ARG A 266 -3.85 13.29 -6.30
C ARG A 266 -3.14 13.26 -4.94
N LEU A 267 -1.90 12.80 -4.90
CA LEU A 267 -1.10 12.84 -3.67
C LEU A 267 -0.80 14.28 -3.24
N MET A 268 -0.49 15.17 -4.18
CA MET A 268 -0.32 16.60 -3.91
C MET A 268 -1.58 17.22 -3.30
N ASP A 269 -2.74 16.93 -3.89
CA ASP A 269 -4.03 17.40 -3.37
C ASP A 269 -4.29 16.87 -1.94
N ALA A 270 -4.02 15.58 -1.69
CA ALA A 270 -4.19 14.94 -0.37
C ALA A 270 -3.25 15.53 0.70
N LEU A 271 -2.04 15.94 0.30
CA LEU A 271 -1.08 16.64 1.17
C LEU A 271 -1.40 18.13 1.36
N GLY A 272 -2.40 18.66 0.65
CA GLY A 272 -2.85 20.06 0.73
C GLY A 272 -2.05 21.04 -0.12
N TYR A 273 -1.37 20.57 -1.18
CA TYR A 273 -0.57 21.40 -2.08
C TYR A 273 -1.16 21.46 -3.50
N PRO A 274 -0.85 22.52 -4.28
CA PRO A 274 -1.28 22.60 -5.68
C PRO A 274 -0.65 21.50 -6.55
N LYS A 275 -1.41 21.01 -7.52
CA LYS A 275 -0.97 20.05 -8.53
C LYS A 275 0.32 20.44 -9.23
N ILE A 276 1.10 19.43 -9.63
CA ILE A 276 2.35 19.57 -10.37
C ILE A 276 2.09 19.51 -11.87
N TYR A 277 1.31 18.53 -12.33
CA TYR A 277 1.18 18.17 -13.75
C TYR A 277 -0.17 18.61 -14.34
N ASN A 278 -1.20 18.72 -13.51
CA ASN A 278 -2.60 18.88 -13.92
C ASN A 278 -3.06 17.78 -14.89
N ALA A 279 -2.60 16.55 -14.65
CA ALA A 279 -2.91 15.41 -15.49
C ALA A 279 -4.33 14.87 -15.23
N GLN A 280 -4.97 14.35 -16.28
CA GLN A 280 -6.23 13.63 -16.18
C GLN A 280 -5.97 12.13 -16.23
N ASN A 281 -6.81 11.33 -15.55
CA ASN A 281 -6.73 9.88 -15.60
C ASN A 281 -6.98 9.39 -17.05
N PRO A 282 -6.00 8.74 -17.71
CA PRO A 282 -6.17 8.24 -19.07
C PRO A 282 -6.87 6.87 -19.14
N PHE A 283 -7.10 6.22 -18.00
CA PHE A 283 -7.68 4.89 -17.90
C PHE A 283 -9.03 4.92 -17.17
N ASP A 284 -10.11 5.07 -17.94
CA ASP A 284 -11.50 5.08 -17.47
C ASP A 284 -11.87 3.83 -16.63
N TRP A 285 -11.32 2.68 -17.00
CA TRP A 285 -11.53 1.41 -16.31
C TRP A 285 -10.90 1.34 -14.92
N MET A 286 -9.92 2.19 -14.58
CA MET A 286 -9.37 2.24 -13.21
C MET A 286 -10.40 2.74 -12.20
N GLU A 287 -11.32 3.61 -12.60
CA GLU A 287 -12.42 4.07 -11.73
C GLU A 287 -13.48 2.98 -11.54
N LEU A 288 -13.78 2.26 -12.62
CA LEU A 288 -14.77 1.18 -12.62
C LEU A 288 -14.34 -0.01 -11.76
N ILE A 289 -13.05 -0.36 -11.77
CA ILE A 289 -12.54 -1.47 -10.95
C ILE A 289 -12.55 -1.09 -9.46
N SER A 290 -12.22 0.16 -9.12
CA SER A 290 -12.33 0.65 -7.74
C SER A 290 -13.78 0.59 -7.22
N LEU A 291 -14.77 0.85 -8.08
CA LEU A 291 -16.20 0.74 -7.76
C LEU A 291 -16.67 -0.73 -7.65
N GLN A 292 -16.20 -1.62 -8.53
CA GLN A 292 -16.54 -3.04 -8.49
C GLN A 292 -15.93 -3.77 -7.28
N GLY A 293 -14.71 -3.41 -6.86
CA GLY A 293 -14.12 -3.90 -5.62
C GLY A 293 -14.95 -3.49 -4.39
N LYS A 294 -15.52 -2.28 -4.40
CA LYS A 294 -16.46 -1.82 -3.38
C LYS A 294 -17.78 -2.58 -3.40
N THR A 295 -18.38 -2.87 -4.56
CA THR A 295 -19.66 -3.61 -4.64
C THR A 295 -19.51 -5.11 -4.38
N ASN A 296 -18.47 -5.76 -4.92
CA ASN A 296 -18.18 -7.18 -4.67
C ASN A 296 -18.00 -7.47 -3.17
N PHE A 297 -17.49 -6.51 -2.40
CA PHE A 297 -17.34 -6.63 -0.95
C PHE A 297 -18.67 -6.63 -0.20
N PHE A 298 -19.69 -5.91 -0.69
CA PHE A 298 -21.05 -5.93 -0.13
C PHE A 298 -21.85 -7.15 -0.58
N GLU A 299 -21.60 -7.66 -1.79
CA GLU A 299 -22.41 -8.73 -2.39
C GLU A 299 -21.86 -10.14 -2.17
N LYS A 300 -20.53 -10.34 -2.01
CA LYS A 300 -19.94 -11.66 -1.70
C LYS A 300 -19.93 -12.03 -0.22
N ARG A 301 -20.47 -11.21 0.68
CA ARG A 301 -20.70 -11.59 2.09
C ARG A 301 -22.05 -12.31 2.27
N VAL A 302 -22.22 -13.44 1.59
CA VAL A 302 -23.22 -14.46 1.97
C VAL A 302 -22.45 -15.60 2.64
N GLY A 303 -21.85 -15.27 3.78
CA GLY A 303 -21.04 -16.17 4.58
C GLY A 303 -20.51 -15.40 5.79
N GLU A 304 -21.11 -15.65 6.95
CA GLU A 304 -20.61 -15.27 8.27
C GLU A 304 -20.94 -13.85 8.80
N TYR A 305 -22.04 -13.83 9.54
CA TYR A 305 -22.55 -12.77 10.43
C TYR A 305 -21.61 -12.36 11.60
N GLN A 306 -20.30 -12.61 11.54
CA GLN A 306 -19.40 -12.39 12.69
C GLN A 306 -18.58 -11.09 12.69
N LYS A 307 -18.50 -10.33 11.58
CA LYS A 307 -17.71 -9.07 11.53
C LYS A 307 -18.55 -7.77 11.55
N ALA A 308 -19.87 -7.85 11.71
CA ALA A 308 -20.74 -6.66 11.76
C ALA A 308 -20.72 -5.92 13.12
N SER A 309 -20.20 -6.55 14.18
CA SER A 309 -20.18 -5.98 15.54
C SER A 309 -19.26 -4.75 15.67
N VAL A 310 -18.22 -4.64 14.84
CA VAL A 310 -17.24 -3.52 14.93
C VAL A 310 -17.83 -2.19 14.46
N MET A 311 -18.78 -2.19 13.51
CA MET A 311 -19.44 -0.95 13.05
C MET A 311 -20.62 -0.54 13.93
N TYR A 312 -21.27 -1.47 14.64
CA TYR A 312 -22.48 -1.17 15.42
C TYR A 312 -22.19 -0.37 16.69
N SER A 313 -20.96 -0.44 17.21
CA SER A 313 -20.53 0.29 18.42
C SER A 313 -20.29 1.79 18.20
N ILE A 314 -20.29 2.26 16.95
CA ILE A 314 -20.04 3.67 16.59
C ILE A 314 -21.35 4.48 16.55
N ASN A 315 -22.50 3.84 16.33
CA ASN A 315 -23.81 4.52 16.18
C ASN A 315 -24.71 4.28 17.40
N GLY A 316 -24.22 4.64 18.59
CA GLY A 316 -24.83 4.28 19.88
C GLY A 316 -26.35 4.47 19.99
N ASP A 317 -27.01 3.41 20.47
CA ASP A 317 -28.15 3.49 21.38
C ASP A 317 -28.17 2.25 22.30
N GLY A 318 -28.70 2.41 23.51
CA GLY A 318 -28.34 1.65 24.72
C GLY A 318 -28.73 0.17 24.84
N GLY A 319 -28.04 -0.55 25.74
CA GLY A 319 -28.56 -1.80 26.32
C GLY A 319 -27.53 -2.72 27.01
N ASN A 320 -27.30 -2.52 28.31
CA ASN A 320 -26.71 -3.44 29.31
C ASN A 320 -26.04 -4.75 28.84
N HIS A 321 -24.72 -4.83 28.91
CA HIS A 321 -24.01 -6.12 29.03
C HIS A 321 -23.91 -6.51 30.51
N VAL A 322 -24.88 -7.30 30.98
CA VAL A 322 -24.71 -8.09 32.21
C VAL A 322 -23.96 -9.36 31.83
N PHE A 323 -22.70 -9.45 32.27
CA PHE A 323 -21.88 -10.64 32.17
C PHE A 323 -22.40 -11.69 33.19
N LYS A 324 -22.85 -12.85 32.72
CA LYS A 324 -23.07 -14.03 33.56
C LYS A 324 -22.19 -15.16 33.04
N LEU A 325 -21.19 -15.51 33.85
CA LEU A 325 -20.48 -16.77 33.79
C LEU A 325 -21.29 -17.76 34.60
N ASP A 326 -21.99 -18.68 33.94
CA ASP A 326 -22.43 -19.96 34.50
C ASP A 326 -22.90 -20.81 33.31
N GLU A 327 -22.13 -21.83 32.93
CA GLU A 327 -22.61 -23.21 32.76
C GLU A 327 -21.46 -24.14 32.32
N ASP A 328 -20.88 -24.77 33.34
CA ASP A 328 -20.51 -26.18 33.55
C ASP A 328 -19.77 -27.01 32.48
N PHE A 329 -18.47 -27.20 32.80
CA PHE A 329 -17.47 -28.26 32.54
C PHE A 329 -17.11 -28.69 31.11
#